data_AF-A0A7K2PDL5-F1
#
_entry.id   AF-A0A7K2PDL5-F1
#
_cell.length_a   1.000
_cell.length_b   1.000
_cell.length_c   1.000
_cell.angle_alpha   90.00
_cell.angle_beta   90.00
_cell.angle_gamma   90.00
#
_symmetry.space_group_name_H-M   'P 1'
#
loop_
_entity.id
_entity.type
_entity.pdbx_description
1 polymer ?
#
loop_
_entity_poly.entity_id
_entity_poly.type
_entity_poly.pdbx_seq_one_letter_code
_entity_poly.pdbx_strand_id
1 'polypeptide(L)'
;MAAGGADSGPEQPQGRRGRPRKALDAQRLDPQRLAFVEALRTVFFDRLKSEGITYADISRELGKGAFSPTTLSRIADGQKLPQYDQYMALVALVPALVGQPLTEKAEEHLWQLYLRAVQARDPKDVPYYQYLRDIDDVRRRQHAMLVLRNSQPLQTDGGVED
;
A
#
# COMPACT_ATOMS: atom_id res chain seq x y z
N MET A 1 -63.35 14.16 18.46
CA MET A 1 -62.36 14.25 17.36
C MET A 1 -61.03 14.61 18.01
N ALA A 2 -60.11 13.65 18.10
CA ALA A 2 -58.82 13.83 18.76
C ALA A 2 -57.78 14.30 17.73
N ALA A 3 -57.10 15.41 18.00
CA ALA A 3 -55.96 15.89 17.24
C ALA A 3 -54.72 15.12 17.69
N GLY A 4 -54.12 14.36 16.78
CA GLY A 4 -52.87 13.63 17.00
C GLY A 4 -51.69 14.61 17.05
N GLY A 5 -51.02 14.63 18.21
CA GLY A 5 -49.81 15.39 18.45
C GLY A 5 -48.62 14.85 17.65
N ALA A 6 -47.77 15.78 17.26
CA ALA A 6 -46.50 15.54 16.58
C ALA A 6 -45.59 14.65 17.42
N ASP A 7 -45.22 13.50 16.85
CA ASP A 7 -44.18 12.62 17.36
C ASP A 7 -42.85 12.96 16.68
N SER A 8 -41.89 13.34 17.52
CA SER A 8 -40.53 13.69 17.14
C SER A 8 -39.74 12.43 16.76
N GLY A 9 -39.50 12.22 15.46
CA GLY A 9 -38.52 11.23 15.00
C GLY A 9 -37.08 11.75 15.20
N PRO A 10 -36.15 10.92 15.68
CA PRO A 10 -34.77 11.37 15.95
C PRO A 10 -34.02 11.67 14.65
N GLU A 11 -33.50 12.89 14.52
CA GLU A 11 -32.44 13.22 13.56
C GLU A 11 -31.20 12.38 13.90
N GLN A 12 -31.10 11.20 13.28
CA GLN A 12 -29.85 10.47 13.21
C GLN A 12 -28.85 11.34 12.43
N PRO A 13 -27.62 11.55 12.95
CA PRO A 13 -26.58 12.21 12.18
C PRO A 13 -26.33 11.34 10.95
N GLN A 14 -26.67 11.86 9.77
CA GLN A 14 -26.34 11.23 8.50
C GLN A 14 -24.82 11.21 8.40
N GLY A 15 -24.21 10.14 8.93
CA GLY A 15 -22.82 9.82 8.74
C GLY A 15 -22.53 9.92 7.26
N ARG A 16 -21.49 10.68 6.91
CA ARG A 16 -20.99 10.85 5.55
C ARG A 16 -20.75 9.45 4.97
N ARG A 17 -21.78 8.88 4.32
CA ARG A 17 -21.67 7.64 3.56
C ARG A 17 -20.70 7.95 2.44
N GLY A 18 -19.45 7.54 2.67
CA GLY A 18 -18.38 7.68 1.70
C GLY A 18 -18.89 7.14 0.37
N ARG A 19 -18.88 8.02 -0.65
CA ARG A 19 -19.36 7.71 -1.98
C ARG A 19 -18.82 6.34 -2.41
N PRO A 20 -19.67 5.39 -2.85
CA PRO A 20 -19.20 4.10 -3.33
C PRO A 20 -18.13 4.33 -4.39
N ARG A 21 -17.02 3.59 -4.31
CA ARG A 21 -15.90 3.76 -5.24
C ARG A 21 -16.40 3.52 -6.66
N LYS A 22 -15.87 4.28 -7.60
CA LYS A 22 -16.09 4.01 -9.02
C LYS A 22 -15.59 2.58 -9.29
N ALA A 23 -16.46 1.77 -9.88
CA ALA A 23 -16.08 0.44 -10.36
C ALA A 23 -14.92 0.60 -11.34
N LEU A 24 -13.96 -0.33 -11.30
CA LEU A 24 -12.90 -0.35 -12.30
C LEU A 24 -13.56 -0.61 -13.65
N ASP A 25 -13.13 0.12 -14.67
CA ASP A 25 -13.61 -0.09 -16.02
C ASP A 25 -12.91 -1.31 -16.61
N ALA A 26 -13.39 -2.49 -16.23
CA ALA A 26 -12.82 -3.79 -16.61
C ALA A 26 -12.82 -4.01 -18.13
N GLN A 27 -13.63 -3.25 -18.90
CA GLN A 27 -13.63 -3.29 -20.36
C GLN A 27 -12.46 -2.51 -20.98
N ARG A 28 -11.82 -1.60 -20.23
CA ARG A 28 -10.72 -0.76 -20.72
C ARG A 28 -9.34 -1.18 -20.22
N LEU A 29 -9.27 -2.11 -19.28
CA LEU A 29 -8.02 -2.61 -18.71
C LEU A 29 -7.75 -4.02 -19.22
N ASP A 30 -6.50 -4.32 -19.56
CA ASP A 30 -6.11 -5.70 -19.80
C ASP A 30 -6.22 -6.53 -18.50
N PRO A 31 -6.44 -7.85 -18.59
CA PRO A 31 -6.67 -8.69 -17.40
C PRO A 31 -5.53 -8.68 -16.38
N GLN A 32 -4.27 -8.56 -16.82
CA GLN A 32 -3.12 -8.56 -15.90
C GLN A 32 -3.08 -7.27 -15.09
N ARG A 33 -3.34 -6.14 -15.75
CA ARG A 33 -3.44 -4.83 -15.11
C ARG A 33 -4.65 -4.73 -14.18
N LEU A 34 -5.79 -5.30 -14.56
CA LEU A 34 -6.97 -5.37 -13.69
C LEU A 34 -6.64 -6.13 -12.40
N ALA A 35 -6.08 -7.34 -12.51
CA ALA A 35 -5.71 -8.16 -11.36
C ALA A 35 -4.72 -7.44 -10.42
N PHE A 36 -3.70 -6.78 -10.98
CA PHE A 36 -2.77 -5.97 -10.19
C PHE A 36 -3.47 -4.82 -9.46
N VAL A 37 -4.34 -4.06 -10.15
CA VAL A 37 -5.02 -2.90 -9.57
C VAL A 37 -6.01 -3.32 -8.48
N GLU A 38 -6.73 -4.41 -8.66
CA GLU A 38 -7.63 -4.97 -7.64
C GLU A 38 -6.87 -5.39 -6.38
N ALA A 39 -5.74 -6.09 -6.54
CA ALA A 39 -4.88 -6.47 -5.43
C ALA A 39 -4.30 -5.23 -4.74
N LEU A 40 -3.78 -4.25 -5.49
CA LEU A 40 -3.23 -3.02 -4.95
C LEU A 40 -4.29 -2.20 -4.21
N ARG A 41 -5.51 -2.11 -4.73
CA ARG A 41 -6.62 -1.43 -4.04
C ARG A 41 -6.91 -2.06 -2.70
N THR A 42 -7.04 -3.39 -2.67
CA THR A 42 -7.38 -4.13 -1.45
C THR A 42 -6.27 -4.03 -0.41
N VAL A 43 -5.02 -4.29 -0.82
CA VAL A 43 -3.87 -4.40 0.08
C VAL A 43 -3.39 -3.03 0.57
N PHE A 44 -3.50 -2.00 -0.26
CA PHE A 44 -2.98 -0.66 0.02
C PHE A 44 -4.10 0.37 0.23
N PHE A 45 -4.83 0.72 -0.83
CA PHE A 45 -5.70 1.90 -0.80
C PHE A 45 -6.95 1.75 0.08
N ASP A 46 -7.52 0.56 0.18
CA ASP A 46 -8.70 0.30 1.02
C ASP A 46 -8.30 0.20 2.49
N ARG A 47 -7.16 -0.43 2.78
CA ARG A 47 -6.56 -0.46 4.12
C ARG A 47 -6.24 0.94 4.63
N LEU A 48 -5.60 1.79 3.84
CA LEU A 48 -5.34 3.18 4.27
C LEU A 48 -6.64 3.98 4.44
N LYS A 49 -7.62 3.77 3.55
CA LYS A 49 -8.91 4.44 3.65
C LYS A 49 -9.69 4.02 4.91
N SER A 50 -9.59 2.76 5.38
CA SER A 50 -10.25 2.34 6.62
C SER A 50 -9.69 3.04 7.86
N GLU A 51 -8.41 3.43 7.82
CA GLU A 51 -7.78 4.27 8.85
C GLU A 51 -8.04 5.77 8.67
N GLY A 52 -8.89 6.17 7.72
CA GLY A 52 -9.18 7.58 7.44
C GLY A 52 -8.09 8.33 6.68
N ILE A 53 -7.08 7.64 6.16
CA ILE A 53 -5.97 8.24 5.42
C ILE A 53 -6.41 8.60 4.01
N THR A 54 -6.17 9.85 3.62
CA THR A 54 -6.56 10.38 2.31
C THR A 54 -5.40 10.36 1.31
N TYR A 55 -5.70 10.58 0.02
CA TYR A 55 -4.64 10.76 -0.99
C TYR A 55 -3.77 12.00 -0.72
N ALA A 56 -4.29 13.01 -0.01
CA ALA A 56 -3.50 14.16 0.38
C ALA A 56 -2.45 13.78 1.44
N ASP A 57 -2.81 12.89 2.38
CA ASP A 57 -1.88 12.38 3.40
C ASP A 57 -0.80 11.51 2.75
N ILE A 58 -1.18 10.58 1.87
CA ILE A 58 -0.23 9.75 1.11
C ILE A 58 0.74 10.63 0.30
N SER A 59 0.22 11.66 -0.39
CA SER A 59 1.04 12.60 -1.15
C SER A 59 1.98 13.43 -0.27
N ARG A 60 1.60 13.72 0.98
CA ARG A 60 2.44 14.44 1.93
C ARG A 60 3.59 13.56 2.39
N GLU A 61 3.31 12.32 2.75
CA GLU A 61 4.34 11.38 3.24
C GLU A 61 5.34 10.98 2.16
N LEU A 62 4.88 10.73 0.93
CA LEU A 62 5.76 10.32 -0.17
C LEU A 62 6.48 11.47 -0.88
N GLY A 63 6.24 12.72 -0.46
CA GLY A 63 6.78 13.91 -1.11
C GLY A 63 5.98 14.35 -2.34
N LYS A 64 5.84 15.67 -2.50
CA LYS A 64 5.08 16.29 -3.60
C LYS A 64 5.83 16.11 -4.93
N GLY A 65 5.22 15.42 -5.90
CA GLY A 65 5.77 15.24 -7.25
C GLY A 65 5.32 13.92 -7.87
N ALA A 66 6.03 12.84 -7.57
CA ALA A 66 5.70 11.50 -8.06
C ALA A 66 4.31 11.02 -7.63
N PHE A 67 3.80 11.51 -6.50
CA PHE A 67 2.56 11.07 -5.86
C PHE A 67 1.52 12.18 -5.66
N SER A 68 1.30 13.03 -6.67
CA SER A 68 0.14 13.95 -6.59
C SER A 68 -1.17 13.17 -6.36
N PRO A 69 -2.19 13.77 -5.71
CA PRO A 69 -3.50 13.11 -5.53
C PRO A 69 -4.11 12.63 -6.85
N THR A 70 -3.88 13.36 -7.95
CA THR A 70 -4.29 12.97 -9.30
C THR A 70 -3.54 11.72 -9.77
N THR A 71 -2.23 11.65 -9.54
CA THR A 71 -1.42 10.45 -9.86
C THR A 71 -1.92 9.24 -9.08
N LEU A 72 -2.16 9.39 -7.78
CA LEU A 72 -2.67 8.33 -6.91
C LEU A 72 -4.04 7.83 -7.37
N SER A 73 -4.95 8.73 -7.73
CA SER A 73 -6.26 8.35 -8.31
C SER A 73 -6.09 7.55 -9.61
N ARG A 74 -5.21 8.01 -10.52
CA ARG A 74 -4.96 7.29 -11.78
C ARG A 74 -4.35 5.90 -11.56
N ILE A 75 -3.53 5.73 -10.53
CA ILE A 75 -3.00 4.40 -10.14
C ILE A 75 -4.11 3.54 -9.56
N ALA A 76 -4.90 4.08 -8.61
CA ALA A 76 -5.98 3.37 -7.94
C ALA A 76 -7.12 2.94 -8.89
N ASP A 77 -7.33 3.70 -9.97
CA ASP A 77 -8.30 3.40 -11.03
C ASP A 77 -7.69 2.58 -12.18
N GLY A 78 -6.42 2.19 -12.05
CA GLY A 78 -5.70 1.41 -13.05
C GLY A 78 -5.35 2.16 -14.32
N GLN A 79 -5.67 3.45 -14.45
CA GLN A 79 -5.33 4.28 -15.62
C GLN A 79 -3.83 4.55 -15.78
N LYS A 80 -3.05 4.43 -14.70
CA LYS A 80 -1.59 4.53 -14.70
C LYS A 80 -0.99 3.31 -14.00
N LEU A 81 -0.04 2.65 -14.65
CA LEU A 81 0.82 1.69 -13.98
C LEU A 81 1.94 2.46 -13.25
N PRO A 82 2.15 2.27 -11.94
CA PRO A 82 3.28 2.89 -11.24
C PRO A 82 4.60 2.37 -11.83
N GLN A 83 5.64 3.21 -11.81
CA GLN A 83 7.01 2.74 -12.05
C GLN A 83 7.54 1.97 -10.82
N TYR A 84 8.67 1.28 -10.98
CA TYR A 84 9.28 0.49 -9.90
C TYR A 84 9.42 1.27 -8.59
N ASP A 85 10.07 2.45 -8.62
CA ASP A 85 10.24 3.29 -7.43
C ASP A 85 8.91 3.71 -6.82
N GLN A 86 7.91 3.96 -7.66
CA GLN A 86 6.57 4.34 -7.21
C GLN A 86 5.86 3.17 -6.53
N TYR A 87 6.00 1.98 -7.08
CA TYR A 87 5.46 0.75 -6.50
C TYR A 87 6.11 0.47 -5.13
N MET A 88 7.45 0.50 -5.05
CA MET A 88 8.17 0.23 -3.81
C MET A 88 7.83 1.25 -2.73
N ALA A 89 7.75 2.53 -3.08
CA ALA A 89 7.37 3.58 -2.13
C ALA A 89 5.92 3.44 -1.62
N LEU A 90 4.97 3.01 -2.46
CA LEU A 90 3.60 2.72 -1.99
C LEU A 90 3.61 1.55 -1.00
N VAL A 91 4.26 0.43 -1.33
CA VAL A 91 4.32 -0.74 -0.44
C VAL A 91 4.97 -0.42 0.90
N ALA A 92 6.09 0.32 0.88
CA ALA A 92 6.81 0.74 2.09
C ALA A 92 6.01 1.72 2.97
N LEU A 93 5.02 2.42 2.41
CA LEU A 93 4.21 3.36 3.18
C LEU A 93 3.19 2.67 4.09
N VAL A 94 2.82 1.42 3.80
CA VAL A 94 1.88 0.65 4.64
C VAL A 94 2.38 0.58 6.09
N PRO A 95 3.55 -0.01 6.40
CA PRO A 95 4.03 -0.06 7.80
C PRO A 95 4.18 1.32 8.44
N ALA A 96 4.56 2.35 7.67
CA ALA A 96 4.72 3.70 8.20
C ALA A 96 3.40 4.33 8.66
N LEU A 97 2.29 4.05 7.96
CA LEU A 97 1.00 4.68 8.22
C LEU A 97 0.02 3.83 9.04
N VAL A 98 0.06 2.49 8.89
CA VAL A 98 -0.80 1.56 9.64
C VAL A 98 -0.09 0.82 10.76
N GLY A 99 1.21 1.06 10.96
CA GLY A 99 2.02 0.41 12.01
C GLY A 99 2.17 -1.11 11.84
N GLN A 100 1.68 -1.66 10.74
CA GLN A 100 1.66 -3.10 10.46
C GLN A 100 2.17 -3.32 9.03
N PRO A 101 3.33 -3.98 8.86
CA PRO A 101 3.84 -4.31 7.54
C PRO A 101 2.87 -5.27 6.80
N LEU A 102 3.04 -5.35 5.49
CA LEU A 102 2.42 -6.42 4.73
C LEU A 102 3.09 -7.75 5.08
N THR A 103 2.33 -8.83 5.00
CA THR A 103 2.92 -10.17 5.14
C THR A 103 3.78 -10.45 3.92
N GLU A 104 4.85 -11.23 4.08
CA GLU A 104 5.74 -11.63 2.98
C GLU A 104 4.96 -12.22 1.80
N LYS A 105 3.95 -13.05 2.10
CA LYS A 105 3.07 -13.64 1.09
C LYS A 105 2.25 -12.58 0.32
N ALA A 106 1.77 -11.54 1.00
CA ALA A 106 1.02 -10.46 0.36
C ALA A 106 1.93 -9.57 -0.50
N GLU A 107 3.14 -9.26 -0.02
CA GLU A 107 4.13 -8.51 -0.79
C GLU A 107 4.56 -9.28 -2.05
N GLU A 108 4.88 -10.57 -1.91
CA GLU A 108 5.27 -11.41 -3.03
C GLU A 108 4.14 -11.55 -4.05
N HIS A 109 2.91 -11.79 -3.60
CA HIS A 109 1.77 -11.88 -4.49
C HIS A 109 1.54 -10.58 -5.27
N LEU A 110 1.60 -9.44 -4.58
CA LEU A 110 1.43 -8.13 -5.20
C LEU A 110 2.56 -7.83 -6.21
N TRP A 111 3.80 -8.24 -5.90
CA TRP A 111 4.92 -8.12 -6.81
C TRP A 111 4.75 -8.94 -8.09
N GLN A 112 4.32 -10.21 -7.95
CA GLN A 112 4.11 -11.09 -9.10
C GLN A 112 3.03 -10.51 -10.03
N LEU A 113 1.96 -9.94 -9.47
CA LEU A 113 0.94 -9.25 -10.25
C LEU A 113 1.48 -7.98 -10.92
N TYR A 114 2.30 -7.20 -10.21
CA TYR A 114 2.97 -6.03 -10.77
C TYR A 114 3.84 -6.40 -11.96
N LEU A 115 4.68 -7.43 -11.84
CA LEU A 115 5.53 -7.89 -12.95
C LEU A 115 4.72 -8.37 -14.15
N ARG A 116 3.59 -9.05 -13.94
CA ARG A 116 2.70 -9.45 -15.04
C ARG A 116 2.07 -8.24 -15.74
N ALA A 117 1.68 -7.22 -14.98
CA ALA A 117 1.16 -5.98 -15.53
C ALA A 117 2.24 -5.18 -16.29
N VAL A 118 3.49 -5.19 -15.80
CA VAL A 118 4.65 -4.63 -16.51
C VAL A 118 4.92 -5.43 -17.78
N GLN A 119 4.98 -6.76 -17.71
CA GLN A 119 5.21 -7.65 -18.85
C GLN A 119 4.19 -7.42 -19.98
N ALA A 120 2.91 -7.19 -19.63
CA ALA A 120 1.86 -6.92 -20.60
C ALA A 120 2.01 -5.56 -21.30
N ARG A 121 2.63 -4.57 -20.63
CA ARG A 121 2.81 -3.21 -21.14
C ARG A 121 4.17 -3.00 -21.82
N ASP A 122 5.24 -3.42 -21.16
CA ASP A 122 6.62 -3.28 -21.61
C ASP A 122 7.50 -4.45 -21.10
N PRO A 123 7.61 -5.54 -21.88
CA PRO A 123 8.39 -6.74 -21.55
C PRO A 123 9.85 -6.48 -21.14
N LYS A 124 10.49 -5.46 -21.72
CA LYS A 124 11.93 -5.22 -21.53
C LYS A 124 12.27 -4.70 -20.14
N ASP A 125 11.29 -4.15 -19.43
CA ASP A 125 11.47 -3.59 -18.09
C ASP A 125 11.45 -4.68 -17.01
N VAL A 126 10.90 -5.87 -17.30
CA VAL A 126 10.75 -6.96 -16.32
C VAL A 126 12.09 -7.45 -15.76
N PRO A 127 13.12 -7.77 -16.59
CA PRO A 127 14.42 -8.19 -16.07
C PRO A 127 15.09 -7.10 -15.23
N TYR A 128 14.94 -5.84 -15.64
CA TYR A 128 15.50 -4.71 -14.92
C TYR A 128 14.82 -4.52 -13.54
N TYR A 129 13.49 -4.61 -13.47
CA TYR A 129 12.76 -4.48 -12.22
C TYR A 129 12.99 -5.66 -11.27
N GLN A 130 13.16 -6.88 -11.80
CA GLN A 130 13.61 -8.03 -11.01
C GLN A 130 14.98 -7.77 -10.38
N TYR A 131 15.95 -7.34 -11.19
CA TYR A 131 17.29 -7.00 -10.72
C TYR A 131 17.29 -5.94 -9.61
N LEU A 132 16.49 -4.87 -9.77
CA LEU A 132 16.35 -3.85 -8.73
C LEU A 132 15.79 -4.42 -7.42
N ARG A 133 14.76 -5.29 -7.50
CA ARG A 133 14.20 -5.93 -6.30
C ARG A 133 15.21 -6.83 -5.60
N ASP A 134 16.01 -7.59 -6.36
CA ASP A 134 17.04 -8.45 -5.79
C ASP A 134 18.09 -7.64 -5.02
N ILE A 135 18.51 -6.48 -5.55
CA ILE A 135 19.41 -5.57 -4.84
C ILE A 135 18.80 -5.08 -3.53
N ASP A 136 17.54 -4.65 -3.56
CA ASP A 136 16.86 -4.15 -2.37
C ASP A 136 16.65 -5.22 -1.31
N ASP A 137 16.37 -6.46 -1.71
CA ASP A 137 16.26 -7.60 -0.80
C ASP A 137 17.60 -7.95 -0.15
N VAL A 138 18.69 -7.92 -0.91
CA VAL A 138 20.05 -8.08 -0.36
C VAL A 138 20.36 -6.99 0.66
N ARG A 139 20.07 -5.72 0.34
CA ARG A 139 20.27 -4.59 1.25
C ARG A 139 19.44 -4.72 2.52
N ARG A 140 18.16 -5.11 2.41
CA ARG A 140 17.28 -5.34 3.56
C ARG A 140 17.82 -6.45 4.47
N ARG A 141 18.30 -7.56 3.90
CA ARG A 141 18.92 -8.66 4.67
C ARG A 141 20.20 -8.22 5.37
N GLN A 142 21.06 -7.46 4.69
CA GLN A 142 22.28 -6.91 5.29
C GLN A 142 21.98 -5.98 6.46
N HIS A 143 20.99 -5.09 6.30
CA HIS A 143 20.56 -4.20 7.38
C HIS A 143 20.00 -4.98 8.58
N ALA A 144 19.15 -5.98 8.33
CA ALA A 144 18.61 -6.84 9.40
C ALA A 144 19.72 -7.57 10.17
N MET A 145 20.73 -8.10 9.46
CA MET A 145 21.88 -8.75 10.11
C MET A 145 22.69 -7.78 10.98
N LEU A 146 22.90 -6.54 10.53
CA LEU A 146 23.60 -5.51 11.31
C LEU A 146 22.80 -5.12 12.57
N VAL A 147 21.48 -4.97 12.45
CA VAL A 147 20.61 -4.69 13.61
C VAL A 147 20.66 -5.83 14.62
N LEU A 148 20.57 -7.09 14.18
CA LEU A 148 20.66 -8.27 15.06
C LEU A 148 22.01 -8.34 15.76
N ARG A 149 23.12 -8.07 15.05
CA ARG A 149 24.46 -8.01 15.64
C ARG A 149 24.57 -6.94 16.73
N ASN A 150 23.96 -5.78 16.51
CA ASN A 150 24.01 -4.65 17.45
C ASN A 150 22.99 -4.79 18.60
N SER A 151 22.04 -5.72 18.51
CA SER A 151 21.00 -5.95 19.52
C SER A 151 21.33 -7.10 20.48
N GLN A 152 22.46 -7.78 20.31
CA GLN A 152 22.94 -8.75 21.31
C GLN A 152 23.57 -7.99 22.48
N PRO A 153 23.06 -8.13 23.71
CA PRO A 153 23.76 -7.60 24.88
C PRO A 153 25.12 -8.30 24.96
N LEU A 154 26.19 -7.51 25.14
CA LEU A 154 27.47 -8.03 25.59
C LEU A 154 27.18 -8.82 26.87
N GLN A 155 27.23 -10.15 26.79
CA GLN A 155 27.44 -10.96 27.98
C GLN A 155 28.84 -10.59 28.47
N THR A 156 28.92 -9.55 29.30
CA THR A 156 30.07 -9.33 30.16
C THR A 156 30.06 -10.52 31.12
N ASP A 157 30.87 -11.52 30.78
CA ASP A 157 31.27 -12.61 31.62
C ASP A 157 31.86 -12.01 32.91
N GLY A 158 30.99 -11.86 33.90
CA GLY A 158 31.33 -11.45 35.24
C GLY A 158 31.40 -12.70 36.09
N GLY A 159 32.61 -13.15 36.40
CA GLY A 159 32.86 -14.05 37.51
C GLY A 159 33.76 -15.23 37.20
N VAL A 160 35.07 -15.05 37.42
CA VAL A 160 35.83 -16.05 38.17
C VAL A 160 36.58 -15.30 39.26
N GLU A 161 36.19 -15.63 40.48
CA GLU A 161 36.73 -15.24 41.77
C GLU A 161 38.22 -15.62 41.90
N ASP A 162 39.01 -14.75 42.55
CA ASP A 162 39.87 -15.10 43.70
C ASP A 162 40.18 -13.83 44.51
#